data_AF-A0A1V3P2H7-F1
#
_entry.id   AF-A0A1V3P2H7-F1
#
_cell.length_a   1.000
_cell.length_b   1.000
_cell.length_c   1.000
_cell.angle_alpha   90.00
_cell.angle_beta   90.00
_cell.angle_gamma   90.00
#
_symmetry.space_group_name_H-M   'P 1'
#
loop_
_entity.id
_entity.type
_entity.pdbx_description
1 polymer ?
#
loop_
_entity_poly.entity_id
_entity_poly.type
_entity_poly.pdbx_seq_one_letter_code
_entity_poly.pdbx_strand_id
1 'polypeptide(L)' 'MPEISNQTLIIAIQAIAAEIRALREAVISGEAEPEEHQLLEDRMEAAEDLERAYEHAARTVLNLPPYDELVGN' A
#
# COMPACT_ATOMS: atom_id res chain seq x y z
N MET A 1 -9.90 14.19 -6.96
CA MET A 1 -10.23 13.17 -5.94
C MET A 1 -10.67 13.89 -4.68
N PRO A 2 -11.60 13.34 -3.88
CA PRO A 2 -11.86 13.90 -2.55
C PRO A 2 -10.56 13.99 -1.76
N GLU A 3 -10.38 15.06 -0.98
CA GLU A 3 -9.22 15.20 -0.10
C GLU A 3 -9.29 14.12 0.99
N ILE A 4 -8.43 13.11 0.86
CA ILE A 4 -8.22 12.10 1.89
C ILE A 4 -7.26 12.69 2.92
N SER A 5 -7.58 12.53 4.21
CA SER A 5 -6.67 13.04 5.25
C SER A 5 -5.33 12.30 5.22
N ASN A 6 -4.23 12.96 5.62
CA ASN A 6 -2.92 12.31 5.72
C ASN A 6 -2.96 11.06 6.61
N GLN A 7 -3.74 11.10 7.69
CA GLN A 7 -3.91 9.95 8.58
C GLN A 7 -4.60 8.78 7.87
N THR A 8 -5.63 9.07 7.07
CA THR A 8 -6.31 8.05 6.26
C THR A 8 -5.38 7.47 5.20
N LEU A 9 -4.54 8.31 4.58
CA LEU A 9 -3.54 7.88 3.61
C LEU A 9 -2.51 6.93 4.25
N ILE A 10 -1.99 7.27 5.43
CA ILE A 10 -1.08 6.40 6.19
C ILE A 10 -1.73 5.05 6.50
N ILE A 11 -2.97 5.06 7.02
CA ILE A 11 -3.70 3.83 7.34
C ILE A 11 -3.92 2.98 6.09
N ALA A 12 -4.26 3.60 4.96
CA ALA A 12 -4.46 2.90 3.70
C ALA A 12 -3.17 2.24 3.20
N ILE A 13 -2.04 2.95 3.24
CA ILE A 13 -0.72 2.41 2.86
C ILE A 13 -0.38 1.18 3.71
N GLN A 14 -0.53 1.29 5.04
CA GLN A 14 -0.22 0.20 5.96
C GLN A 14 -1.11 -1.03 5.72
N ALA A 15 -2.41 -0.82 5.49
CA ALA A 15 -3.36 -1.89 5.22
C ALA A 15 -3.04 -2.61 3.91
N ILE A 16 -2.80 -1.85 2.83
CA ILE A 16 -2.46 -2.42 1.52
C ILE A 16 -1.12 -3.15 1.57
N ALA A 17 -0.11 -2.60 2.26
CA ALA A 17 1.17 -3.28 2.43
C ALA A 17 1.05 -4.60 3.22
N ALA A 18 0.17 -4.67 4.22
CA ALA A 18 -0.11 -5.92 4.93
C ALA A 18 -0.82 -6.95 4.03
N GLU A 19 -1.81 -6.53 3.23
CA GLU A 19 -2.50 -7.40 2.28
C GLU A 19 -1.56 -7.94 1.19
N ILE A 20 -0.71 -7.08 0.62
CA ILE A 20 0.29 -7.49 -0.39
C ILE A 20 1.22 -8.55 0.18
N ARG A 21 1.68 -8.41 1.43
CA ARG A 21 2.54 -9.41 2.07
C ARG A 21 1.83 -10.76 2.21
N ALA A 22 0.61 -10.77 2.72
CA ALA A 22 -0.19 -11.99 2.86
C ALA A 22 -0.44 -12.67 1.50
N LEU A 23 -0.81 -11.90 0.48
CA LEU A 23 -1.04 -12.42 -0.87
C LEU A 23 0.25 -12.94 -1.52
N ARG A 24 1.38 -12.25 -1.32
CA ARG A 24 2.69 -12.73 -1.80
C ARG A 24 3.08 -14.05 -1.15
N GLU A 25 2.84 -14.20 0.15
CA GLU A 25 3.12 -15.45 0.86
C GLU A 25 2.30 -16.62 0.28
N ALA A 26 1.00 -16.42 0.04
CA ALA A 26 0.13 -17.43 -0.60
C ALA A 26 0.57 -17.78 -2.03
N VAL A 27 0.98 -16.77 -2.81
CA VAL A 27 1.49 -16.97 -4.18
C VAL A 27 2.81 -17.74 -4.16
N ILE A 28 3.71 -17.44 -3.22
CA ILE A 28 5.00 -18.13 -3.09
C ILE A 28 4.82 -19.56 -2.57
N SER A 29 3.88 -19.81 -1.65
CA SER A 29 3.56 -21.16 -1.17
C SER A 29 2.88 -22.03 -2.23
N GLY A 30 2.40 -21.42 -3.32
CA GLY A 30 1.65 -22.10 -4.37
C GLY A 30 0.22 -22.46 -3.94
N GLU A 31 -0.26 -21.86 -2.87
CA GLU A 31 -1.62 -22.03 -2.34
C GLU A 31 -2.58 -20.97 -2.89
N ALA A 32 -2.06 -19.97 -3.61
CA ALA A 32 -2.88 -18.91 -4.19
C ALA A 32 -3.79 -19.42 -5.33
N GLU A 33 -5.07 -19.06 -5.23
CA GLU A 33 -6.03 -19.22 -6.31
C GLU A 33 -5.79 -18.16 -7.41
N PRO A 34 -6.24 -18.39 -8.67
CA PRO A 34 -6.08 -17.43 -9.75
C PRO A 34 -6.64 -16.03 -9.44
N GLU A 35 -7.71 -15.96 -8.64
CA GLU A 35 -8.30 -14.70 -8.19
C GLU A 35 -7.38 -13.93 -7.24
N GLU A 36 -6.59 -14.62 -6.42
CA GLU A 36 -5.63 -14.02 -5.49
C GLU A 36 -4.39 -13.47 -6.22
N HIS A 37 -4.02 -14.09 -7.35
CA HIS A 37 -3.00 -13.52 -8.24
C HIS A 37 -3.44 -12.18 -8.82
N GLN A 38 -4.67 -12.11 -9.36
CA GLN A 38 -5.22 -10.84 -9.87
C GLN A 38 -5.35 -9.83 -8.73
N LEU A 39 -5.82 -10.27 -7.56
CA LEU A 39 -5.96 -9.39 -6.40
C LEU A 39 -4.62 -8.80 -5.97
N LEU A 40 -3.54 -9.58 -6.02
CA LEU A 40 -2.19 -9.10 -5.72
C LEU A 40 -1.75 -8.01 -6.71
N GLU A 41 -1.98 -8.20 -8.01
CA GLU A 41 -1.68 -7.19 -9.02
C GLU A 41 -2.46 -5.90 -8.77
N ASP A 42 -3.76 -6.00 -8.53
CA ASP A 42 -4.63 -4.85 -8.22
C ASP A 42 -4.17 -4.12 -6.95
N ARG A 43 -3.72 -4.86 -5.91
CA ARG A 43 -3.18 -4.26 -4.69
C ARG A 43 -1.86 -3.55 -4.94
N MET A 44 -1.00 -4.09 -5.79
CA MET A 44 0.27 -3.46 -6.15
C MET A 44 0.04 -2.14 -6.89
N GLU A 45 -0.90 -2.09 -7.83
CA GLU A 45 -1.26 -0.83 -8.51
C GLU A 45 -1.82 0.20 -7.52
N ALA A 46 -2.69 -0.23 -6.61
CA ALA A 46 -3.21 0.64 -5.55
C ALA A 46 -2.09 1.17 -4.61
N ALA A 47 -1.07 0.37 -4.33
CA ALA A 47 0.09 0.81 -3.54
C ALA A 47 0.88 1.90 -4.27
N GLU A 48 1.11 1.78 -5.58
CA GLU A 48 1.77 2.81 -6.38
C GLU A 48 0.98 4.13 -6.39
N ASP A 49 -0.35 4.06 -6.47
CA ASP A 49 -1.23 5.22 -6.35
C ASP A 49 -1.09 5.92 -5.00
N LEU A 50 -1.10 5.13 -3.92
CA LEU A 50 -0.98 5.65 -2.56
C LEU A 50 0.41 6.24 -2.30
N GLU A 51 1.47 5.64 -2.83
CA GLU A 51 2.84 6.17 -2.76
C GLU A 51 2.93 7.54 -3.42
N ARG A 52 2.41 7.70 -4.65
CA ARG A 52 2.39 8.99 -5.35
C ARG A 52 1.62 10.06 -4.57
N ALA A 53 0.48 9.69 -3.98
CA ALA A 53 -0.28 10.60 -3.12
C ALA A 53 0.51 10.99 -1.86
N TYR A 54 1.23 10.03 -1.28
CA TYR A 54 2.06 10.23 -0.09
C TYR A 54 3.25 11.16 -0.38
N GLU A 55 3.95 10.95 -1.49
CA GLU A 55 5.01 11.84 -1.95
C GLU A 55 4.53 13.28 -2.12
N HIS A 56 3.31 13.46 -2.64
CA HIS A 56 2.73 14.79 -2.77
C HIS A 56 2.44 15.43 -1.41
N ALA A 57 1.88 14.66 -0.47
CA ALA A 57 1.63 15.12 0.90
C ALA A 57 2.94 15.45 1.63
N ALA A 58 3.99 14.65 1.47
CA ALA A 58 5.31 14.85 2.09
C ALA A 58 6.00 16.16 1.66
N ARG A 59 5.63 16.74 0.51
CA ARG A 59 6.15 18.04 0.07
C ARG A 59 5.58 19.22 0.85
N THR A 60 4.41 19.06 1.45
CA THR A 60 3.66 20.17 2.08
C THR A 60 3.43 19.96 3.57
N VAL A 61 3.51 18.72 4.06
CA VAL A 61 3.25 18.34 5.45
C VAL A 61 4.56 18.01 6.15
N LEU A 62 4.86 18.72 7.24
CA LEU A 62 6.02 18.47 8.07
C LEU A 62 5.79 17.25 8.98
N ASN A 63 6.85 16.47 9.21
CA ASN A 63 6.88 15.30 10.11
C ASN A 63 5.99 14.12 9.69
N LEU A 64 5.74 13.95 8.39
CA LEU A 64 5.24 12.66 7.91
C LEU A 64 6.34 11.60 8.06
N PRO A 65 5.99 10.37 8.49
CA PRO A 65 6.96 9.28 8.58
C PRO A 65 7.55 8.94 7.20
N PRO A 66 8.76 8.37 7.10
CA PRO A 66 9.26 7.82 5.84
C PRO A 66 8.31 6.75 5.29
N TYR A 67 8.12 6.70 3.96
CA TYR A 67 7.24 5.72 3.33
C TYR A 67 7.68 4.26 3.63
N ASP A 68 8.99 4.01 3.65
CA ASP A 68 9.58 2.70 3.98
C ASP A 68 9.18 2.20 5.38
N GLU A 69 8.97 3.11 6.35
CA GLU A 69 8.51 2.75 7.69
C GLU A 69 7.03 2.34 7.70
N LEU A 70 6.24 2.84 6.75
CA LEU A 70 4.81 2.53 6.64
C LEU A 70 4.56 1.17 6.01
N VAL A 71 5.30 0.84 4.96
CA VAL A 71 5.14 -0.46 4.28
C VAL A 71 5.72 -1.60 5.12
N GLY A 72 6.72 -1.30 5.97
CA GLY A 72 7.39 -2.26 6.83
C GLY A 72 8.12 -3.32 6.00
N ASN A 73 9.43 -3.15 5.82
CA ASN A 73 10.29 -4.16 5.19
C ASN A 73 10.06 -5.57 5.74
#